data_AF-A0A956NLA4-F1
#
_entry.id   AF-A0A956NLA4-F1
#
_cell.length_a   1.000
_cell.length_b   1.000
_cell.length_c   1.000
_cell.angle_alpha   90.00
_cell.angle_beta   90.00
_cell.angle_gamma   90.00
#
_symmetry.space_group_name_H-M   'P 1'
#
loop_
_entity.id
_entity.type
_entity.pdbx_description
1 polymer ?
#
loop_
_entity_poly.entity_id
_entity_poly.type
_entity_poly.pdbx_seq_one_letter_code
_entity_poly.pdbx_strand_id
1 'polypeptide(L)'
;DELGIFRVLMRHGADGVLVRNLAGLEFYRQHGMPFIVDFSLNVANQLTAQFFMERGARRVTASYDLNRDQLLDLVAAVPPQWLEVVIHQHMPMFHMEHCVFCAVMSPGTNKTNCGRPCDIHEVKLRDRIGKEHLLTADVGCRNTLFNATPQSAAEAIPALLANGIRDFRIELLSDNEEQIDR
;
A
#
# COMPACT_ATOMS: atom_id res chain seq x y z
N ASP A 1 -8.83 7.72 16.62
CA ASP A 1 -7.52 7.35 17.16
C ASP A 1 -7.07 6.05 16.50
N GLU A 2 -5.93 6.07 15.82
CA GLU A 2 -5.39 4.92 15.07
C GLU A 2 -5.05 3.74 15.99
N LEU A 3 -4.71 4.00 17.25
CA LEU A 3 -4.43 2.97 18.26
C LEU A 3 -5.62 2.03 18.52
N GLY A 4 -6.85 2.51 18.31
CA GLY A 4 -8.05 1.68 18.37
C GLY A 4 -8.03 0.59 17.30
N ILE A 5 -7.70 0.97 16.06
CA ILE A 5 -7.64 0.06 14.92
C ILE A 5 -6.51 -0.96 15.11
N PHE A 6 -5.33 -0.52 15.54
CA PHE A 6 -4.21 -1.45 15.74
C PHE A 6 -4.49 -2.52 16.78
N ARG A 7 -5.17 -2.16 17.88
CA ARG A 7 -5.62 -3.12 18.90
C ARG A 7 -6.65 -4.12 18.36
N VAL A 8 -7.56 -3.67 17.50
CA VAL A 8 -8.54 -4.55 16.85
C VAL A 8 -7.81 -5.53 15.93
N LEU A 9 -6.95 -5.04 15.03
CA LEU A 9 -6.19 -5.88 14.09
C LEU A 9 -5.35 -6.95 14.81
N MET A 10 -4.67 -6.58 15.90
CA MET A 10 -3.86 -7.52 16.69
C MET A 10 -4.68 -8.67 17.30
N ARG A 11 -5.95 -8.43 17.66
CA ARG A 11 -6.83 -9.45 18.25
C ARG A 11 -7.30 -10.51 17.25
N HIS A 12 -7.15 -10.27 15.96
CA HIS A 12 -7.55 -11.22 14.92
C HIS A 12 -6.55 -12.36 14.70
N GLY A 13 -5.42 -12.38 15.42
CA GLY A 13 -4.50 -13.52 15.43
C GLY A 13 -3.71 -13.72 14.12
N ALA A 14 -3.44 -12.64 13.38
CA ALA A 14 -2.60 -12.69 12.18
C ALA A 14 -1.14 -13.08 12.53
N ASP A 15 -0.42 -13.69 11.58
CA ASP A 15 1.00 -14.04 11.76
C ASP A 15 1.95 -12.83 11.66
N GLY A 16 1.46 -11.72 11.11
CA GLY A 16 2.20 -10.47 10.98
C GLY A 16 1.32 -9.35 10.42
N VAL A 17 1.84 -8.12 10.47
CA VAL A 17 1.16 -6.92 9.97
C VAL A 17 2.02 -6.20 8.96
N LEU A 18 1.41 -5.74 7.86
CA LEU A 18 2.02 -4.78 6.95
C LEU A 18 1.81 -3.37 7.52
N VAL A 19 2.88 -2.73 8.00
CA VAL A 19 2.82 -1.41 8.65
C VAL A 19 3.05 -0.29 7.65
N ARG A 20 2.10 0.64 7.60
CA ARG A 20 2.06 1.73 6.60
C ARG A 20 2.40 3.10 7.17
N ASN A 21 2.63 3.20 8.48
CA ASN A 21 3.02 4.43 9.16
C ASN A 21 3.86 4.12 10.41
N LEU A 22 4.54 5.14 10.95
CA LEU A 22 5.44 4.99 12.11
C LEU A 22 4.69 4.69 13.42
N ALA A 23 3.44 5.14 13.56
CA ALA A 23 2.63 4.85 14.74
C ALA A 23 2.31 3.36 14.84
N GLY A 24 1.93 2.74 13.72
CA GLY A 24 1.70 1.30 13.61
C GLY A 24 2.98 0.52 13.86
N LEU A 25 4.10 0.94 13.25
CA LEU A 25 5.40 0.32 13.50
C LEU A 25 5.72 0.27 15.00
N GLU A 26 5.68 1.42 15.68
CA GLU A 26 6.03 1.48 17.09
C GLU A 26 5.04 0.68 17.95
N PHE A 27 3.75 0.75 17.64
CA PHE A 27 2.73 -0.02 18.33
C PHE A 27 2.99 -1.52 18.22
N TYR A 28 3.13 -2.08 17.02
CA TYR A 28 3.30 -3.52 16.84
C TYR A 28 4.65 -4.02 17.34
N ARG A 29 5.70 -3.21 17.21
CA ARG A 29 7.02 -3.48 17.80
C ARG A 29 6.93 -3.63 19.32
N GLN A 30 6.27 -2.71 20.01
CA GLN A 30 6.10 -2.77 21.48
C GLN A 30 5.29 -4.00 21.95
N HIS A 31 4.40 -4.50 21.11
CA HIS A 31 3.56 -5.66 21.42
C HIS A 31 4.15 -6.99 20.92
N GLY A 32 5.38 -6.99 20.39
CA GLY A 32 6.05 -8.19 19.87
C GLY A 32 5.36 -8.81 18.65
N MET A 33 4.49 -8.06 17.97
CA MET A 33 3.79 -8.50 16.79
C MET A 33 4.74 -8.39 15.58
N PRO A 34 4.97 -9.48 14.83
CA PRO A 34 5.77 -9.42 13.61
C PRO A 34 5.23 -8.42 12.60
N PHE A 35 6.12 -7.71 11.92
CA PHE A 35 5.70 -6.76 10.89
C PHE A 35 6.66 -6.66 9.71
N ILE A 36 6.09 -6.25 8.57
CA ILE A 36 6.78 -5.84 7.36
C ILE A 36 6.49 -4.35 7.16
N VAL A 37 7.51 -3.58 6.79
CA VAL A 37 7.35 -2.15 6.49
C VAL A 37 6.87 -1.99 5.06
N ASP A 38 5.76 -1.28 4.86
CA ASP A 38 5.15 -1.06 3.56
C ASP A 38 5.87 0.02 2.72
N PHE A 39 5.60 0.03 1.41
CA PHE A 39 6.16 1.01 0.48
C PHE A 39 5.90 2.46 0.91
N SER A 40 4.77 2.69 1.61
CA SER A 40 4.34 4.02 2.06
C SER A 40 5.24 4.66 3.13
N LEU A 41 6.19 3.91 3.68
CA LEU A 41 7.23 4.41 4.58
C LEU A 41 8.53 4.81 3.84
N ASN A 42 8.50 4.85 2.51
CA ASN A 42 9.49 5.43 1.62
C ASN A 42 10.90 4.86 1.80
N VAL A 43 11.03 3.53 1.79
CA VAL A 43 12.34 2.87 1.81
C VAL A 43 13.00 3.01 0.44
N ALA A 44 13.75 4.10 0.29
CA ALA A 44 14.34 4.53 -0.97
C ALA A 44 15.88 4.40 -1.01
N ASN A 45 16.51 4.05 0.10
CA ASN A 45 17.97 3.89 0.19
C ASN A 45 18.34 2.96 1.36
N GLN A 46 19.62 2.57 1.41
CA GLN A 46 20.15 1.67 2.44
C GLN A 46 19.98 2.18 3.87
N LEU A 47 20.04 3.49 4.10
CA LEU A 47 19.92 4.08 5.45
C LEU A 47 18.50 3.90 5.98
N THR A 48 17.50 4.16 5.13
CA THR A 48 16.09 3.96 5.50
C THR A 48 15.77 2.48 5.68
N ALA A 49 16.32 1.59 4.84
CA ALA A 49 16.16 0.14 5.03
C ALA A 49 16.74 -0.31 6.38
N GLN A 50 17.98 0.07 6.67
CA GLN A 50 18.67 -0.25 7.92
C GLN A 50 17.91 0.29 9.14
N PHE A 51 17.42 1.54 9.08
CA PHE A 51 16.63 2.15 10.15
C PHE A 51 15.43 1.29 10.59
N PHE A 52 14.73 0.68 9.63
CA PHE A 52 13.57 -0.16 9.90
C PHE A 52 13.94 -1.57 10.33
N MET A 53 14.97 -2.18 9.72
CA MET A 53 15.46 -3.50 10.12
C MET A 53 15.99 -3.49 11.56
N GLU A 54 16.73 -2.45 11.96
CA GLU A 54 17.19 -2.25 13.35
C GLU A 54 16.04 -2.10 14.36
N ARG A 55 14.84 -1.73 13.88
CA ARG A 55 13.62 -1.61 14.69
C ARG A 55 12.77 -2.88 14.70
N GLY A 56 13.29 -3.97 14.14
CA GLY A 56 12.66 -5.28 14.19
C GLY A 56 11.70 -5.57 13.03
N ALA A 57 11.75 -4.79 11.95
CA ALA A 57 11.05 -5.18 10.71
C ALA A 57 11.59 -6.52 10.22
N ARG A 58 10.70 -7.43 9.80
CA ARG A 58 11.12 -8.69 9.17
C ARG A 58 11.64 -8.45 7.75
N ARG A 59 10.98 -7.55 7.03
CA ARG A 59 11.30 -7.09 5.68
C ARG A 59 10.82 -5.65 5.51
N VAL A 60 11.32 -4.99 4.47
CA VAL A 60 10.93 -3.65 4.04
C VAL A 60 10.56 -3.68 2.56
N THR A 61 9.43 -3.09 2.21
CA THR A 61 9.00 -2.96 0.81
C THR A 61 9.67 -1.72 0.20
N ALA A 62 10.28 -1.89 -0.97
CA ALA A 62 10.92 -0.79 -1.69
C ALA A 62 9.92 0.31 -2.04
N SER A 63 10.35 1.57 -1.96
CA SER A 63 9.49 2.74 -2.25
C SER A 63 9.05 2.76 -3.72
N TYR A 64 7.82 3.22 -3.96
CA TYR A 64 7.32 3.52 -5.30
C TYR A 64 7.96 4.77 -5.93
N ASP A 65 8.71 5.54 -5.15
CA ASP A 65 9.46 6.70 -5.67
C ASP A 65 10.73 6.29 -6.43
N LEU A 66 11.14 5.03 -6.35
CA LEU A 66 12.32 4.52 -7.04
C LEU A 66 11.99 4.18 -8.49
N ASN A 67 12.81 4.70 -9.41
CA ASN A 67 12.86 4.15 -10.75
C ASN A 67 13.62 2.81 -10.77
N ARG A 68 13.63 2.14 -11.93
CA ARG A 68 14.29 0.83 -12.10
C ARG A 68 15.76 0.81 -11.69
N ASP A 69 16.53 1.82 -12.09
CA ASP A 69 17.97 1.83 -11.82
C ASP A 69 18.23 2.10 -10.34
N GLN A 70 17.48 3.03 -9.73
CA GLN A 70 17.55 3.29 -8.29
C GLN A 70 17.10 2.09 -7.43
N LEU A 71 16.12 1.31 -7.91
CA LEU A 71 15.73 0.06 -7.26
C LEU A 71 16.87 -0.95 -7.30
N LEU A 72 17.54 -1.11 -8.45
CA LEU A 72 18.70 -2.01 -8.58
C LEU A 72 19.88 -1.55 -7.71
N ASP A 73 20.11 -0.24 -7.61
CA ASP A 73 21.12 0.33 -6.70
C ASP A 73 20.78 0.01 -5.24
N LEU A 74 19.52 0.14 -4.83
CA LEU A 74 19.07 -0.25 -3.49
C LEU A 74 19.28 -1.74 -3.24
N VAL A 75 18.90 -2.60 -4.19
CA VAL A 75 19.06 -4.05 -4.12
C VAL A 75 20.52 -4.44 -3.97
N ALA A 76 21.44 -3.75 -4.65
CA ALA A 76 22.88 -3.99 -4.52
C ALA A 76 23.46 -3.49 -3.18
N ALA A 77 22.81 -2.52 -2.54
CA ALA A 77 23.30 -1.86 -1.32
C ALA A 77 22.89 -2.54 0.00
N VAL A 78 21.91 -3.46 -0.02
CA VAL A 78 21.40 -4.12 1.19
C VAL A 78 21.29 -5.64 1.03
N PRO A 79 21.23 -6.41 2.13
CA PRO A 79 20.95 -7.83 2.04
C PRO A 79 19.61 -8.08 1.33
N PRO A 80 19.56 -8.91 0.28
CA PRO A 80 18.37 -9.05 -0.56
C PRO A 80 17.16 -9.59 0.21
N GLN A 81 17.38 -10.41 1.25
CA GLN A 81 16.32 -10.91 2.12
C GLN A 81 15.64 -9.83 2.97
N TRP A 82 16.18 -8.61 3.03
CA TRP A 82 15.52 -7.49 3.68
C TRP A 82 14.40 -6.93 2.82
N LEU A 83 14.48 -7.08 1.49
CA LEU A 83 13.63 -6.36 0.56
C LEU A 83 12.44 -7.20 0.09
N GLU A 84 11.31 -6.52 -0.01
CA GLU A 84 10.17 -6.92 -0.82
C GLU A 84 9.99 -5.91 -1.95
N VAL A 85 9.67 -6.38 -3.16
CA VAL A 85 9.38 -5.50 -4.30
C VAL A 85 7.95 -5.72 -4.77
N VAL A 86 7.16 -4.66 -4.84
CA VAL A 86 5.85 -4.74 -5.49
C VAL A 86 6.04 -4.67 -6.99
N ILE A 87 5.50 -5.67 -7.69
CA ILE A 87 5.70 -5.86 -9.14
C ILE A 87 4.45 -5.56 -9.95
N HIS A 88 3.32 -5.34 -9.30
CA HIS A 88 2.06 -4.92 -9.92
C HIS A 88 1.25 -4.12 -8.92
N GLN A 89 0.85 -2.91 -9.27
CA GLN A 89 0.01 -2.06 -8.41
C GLN A 89 -0.72 -0.97 -9.20
N HIS A 90 -1.87 -0.56 -8.68
CA HIS A 90 -2.46 0.72 -9.03
C HIS A 90 -1.91 1.82 -8.12
N MET A 91 -1.25 2.84 -8.67
CA MET A 91 -0.65 3.91 -7.89
C MET A 91 -1.73 4.76 -7.18
N PRO A 92 -1.68 4.94 -5.85
CA PRO A 92 -2.51 5.93 -5.16
C PRO A 92 -2.15 7.33 -5.66
N MET A 93 -3.13 8.07 -6.21
CA MET A 93 -2.91 9.42 -6.72
C MET A 93 -3.27 10.48 -5.69
N PHE A 94 -4.50 10.42 -5.15
CA PHE A 94 -5.00 11.41 -4.19
C PHE A 94 -5.55 10.71 -2.97
N HIS A 95 -5.11 11.16 -1.79
CA HIS A 95 -5.69 10.77 -0.52
C HIS A 95 -6.40 11.97 0.11
N MET A 96 -7.66 11.80 0.50
CA MET A 96 -8.57 12.88 0.88
C MET A 96 -9.24 12.58 2.21
N GLU A 97 -9.25 13.55 3.13
CA GLU A 97 -10.01 13.48 4.39
C GLU A 97 -11.51 13.76 4.18
N HIS A 98 -11.88 14.36 3.05
CA HIS A 98 -13.26 14.61 2.70
C HIS A 98 -13.86 13.43 1.94
N CYS A 99 -14.92 12.82 2.50
CA CYS A 99 -15.60 11.69 1.89
C CYS A 99 -16.51 12.13 0.74
N VAL A 100 -16.04 11.95 -0.50
CA VAL A 100 -16.80 12.21 -1.74
C VAL A 100 -18.09 11.40 -1.76
N PHE A 101 -18.05 10.12 -1.37
CA PHE A 101 -19.23 9.26 -1.31
C PHE A 101 -20.34 9.85 -0.42
N CYS A 102 -19.97 10.32 0.78
CA CYS A 102 -20.91 10.96 1.70
C CYS A 102 -21.50 12.23 1.08
N ALA A 103 -20.65 13.04 0.45
CA ALA A 103 -21.03 14.37 -0.01
C ALA A 103 -21.90 14.37 -1.27
N VAL A 104 -21.75 13.38 -2.14
CA VAL A 104 -22.45 13.36 -3.45
C VAL A 104 -23.48 12.25 -3.58
N MET A 105 -23.46 11.23 -2.71
CA MET A 105 -24.33 10.05 -2.82
C MET A 105 -25.17 9.78 -1.56
N SER A 106 -25.14 10.68 -0.57
CA SER A 106 -25.85 10.48 0.68
C SER A 106 -26.54 11.77 1.12
N PRO A 107 -27.75 11.69 1.73
CA PRO A 107 -28.38 12.83 2.37
C PRO A 107 -27.75 13.17 3.74
N GLY A 108 -26.91 12.29 4.27
CA GLY A 108 -26.15 12.52 5.50
C GLY A 108 -24.99 13.50 5.32
N THR A 109 -24.45 13.97 6.44
CA THR A 109 -23.43 15.03 6.50
C THR A 109 -22.08 14.57 7.01
N ASN A 110 -21.99 13.35 7.56
CA ASN A 110 -20.75 12.79 8.08
C ASN A 110 -20.82 11.25 8.17
N LYS A 111 -19.71 10.63 8.61
CA LYS A 111 -19.56 9.17 8.69
C LYS A 111 -20.57 8.43 9.59
N THR A 112 -21.24 9.10 10.52
CA THR A 112 -22.20 8.45 11.43
C THR A 112 -23.61 8.37 10.85
N ASN A 113 -23.93 9.17 9.84
CA ASN A 113 -25.27 9.26 9.26
C ASN A 113 -25.31 9.14 7.73
N CYS A 114 -24.17 8.88 7.06
CA CYS A 114 -24.12 8.81 5.60
C CYS A 114 -24.74 7.53 5.02
N GLY A 115 -25.03 6.52 5.83
CA GLY A 115 -25.55 5.23 5.33
C GLY A 115 -24.54 4.38 4.55
N ARG A 116 -23.25 4.77 4.57
CA ARG A 116 -22.12 4.06 3.93
C ARG A 116 -22.34 3.69 2.44
N PRO A 117 -22.66 4.66 1.56
CA PRO A 117 -22.82 4.39 0.13
C PRO A 117 -21.57 3.78 -0.53
N CYS A 118 -20.39 4.02 0.05
CA CYS A 118 -19.11 3.44 -0.36
C CYS A 118 -19.03 1.92 -0.25
N ASP A 119 -19.89 1.27 0.55
CA ASP A 119 -19.84 -0.18 0.74
C ASP A 119 -20.54 -0.96 -0.39
N ILE A 120 -21.40 -0.28 -1.16
CA ILE A 120 -22.27 -0.91 -2.17
C ILE A 120 -22.10 -0.32 -3.57
N HIS A 121 -21.48 0.85 -3.70
CA HIS A 121 -21.24 1.51 -4.98
C HIS A 121 -19.76 1.47 -5.35
N GLU A 122 -19.48 1.06 -6.57
CA GLU A 122 -18.21 1.34 -7.23
C GLU A 122 -18.26 2.75 -7.84
N VAL A 123 -17.34 3.62 -7.43
CA VAL A 123 -17.24 5.00 -7.94
C VAL A 123 -15.91 5.18 -8.65
N LYS A 124 -15.98 5.72 -9.88
CA LYS A 124 -14.81 6.09 -10.66
C LYS A 124 -14.86 7.57 -11.02
N LEU A 125 -13.70 8.24 -10.99
CA LEU A 125 -13.54 9.60 -11.51
C LEU A 125 -12.98 9.53 -12.92
N ARG A 126 -13.68 10.15 -13.87
CA ARG A 126 -13.22 10.23 -15.25
C ARG A 126 -12.36 11.49 -15.44
N ASP A 127 -11.15 11.32 -15.96
CA ASP A 127 -10.27 12.44 -16.28
C ASP A 127 -10.60 13.09 -17.64
N ARG A 128 -9.86 14.14 -18.02
CA ARG A 128 -10.06 14.88 -19.27
C ARG A 128 -9.79 14.08 -20.55
N ILE A 129 -9.03 12.98 -20.45
CA ILE A 129 -8.70 12.10 -21.58
C ILE A 129 -9.54 10.81 -21.55
N GLY A 130 -10.51 10.70 -20.64
CA GLY A 130 -11.46 9.60 -20.56
C GLY A 130 -11.02 8.42 -19.71
N LYS A 131 -9.88 8.48 -19.00
CA LYS A 131 -9.47 7.41 -18.08
C LYS A 131 -10.35 7.42 -16.83
N GLU A 132 -10.72 6.23 -16.36
CA GLU A 132 -11.58 6.04 -15.20
C GLU A 132 -10.78 5.55 -14.00
N HIS A 133 -10.64 6.40 -13.00
CA HIS A 133 -9.84 6.20 -11.81
C HIS A 133 -10.70 5.70 -10.65
N LEU A 134 -10.39 4.54 -10.08
CA LEU A 134 -11.17 3.98 -8.98
C LEU A 134 -11.02 4.82 -7.71
N LEU A 135 -12.15 5.20 -7.12
CA LEU A 135 -12.21 5.83 -5.81
C LEU A 135 -12.59 4.78 -4.77
N THR A 136 -11.83 4.71 -3.69
CA THR A 136 -12.11 3.82 -2.55
C THR A 136 -12.24 4.63 -1.27
N ALA A 137 -12.97 4.10 -0.30
CA ALA A 137 -13.06 4.68 1.04
C ALA A 137 -12.43 3.72 2.06
N ASP A 138 -11.66 4.26 3.01
CA ASP A 138 -11.21 3.50 4.17
C ASP A 138 -12.25 3.50 5.30
N VAL A 139 -11.96 2.76 6.39
CA VAL A 139 -12.83 2.70 7.59
C VAL A 139 -12.99 4.05 8.30
N GLY A 140 -12.09 5.01 8.05
CA GLY A 140 -12.14 6.37 8.54
C GLY A 140 -12.97 7.31 7.67
N CYS A 141 -13.53 6.83 6.56
CA CYS A 141 -14.15 7.61 5.50
C CYS A 141 -13.19 8.55 4.76
N ARG A 142 -11.88 8.27 4.80
CA ARG A 142 -10.92 8.90 3.91
C ARG A 142 -11.01 8.25 2.55
N ASN A 143 -10.80 9.02 1.49
CA ASN A 143 -10.91 8.51 0.13
C ASN A 143 -9.55 8.47 -0.55
N THR A 144 -9.27 7.36 -1.23
CA THR A 144 -8.09 7.21 -2.08
C THR A 144 -8.53 7.02 -3.51
N LEU A 145 -8.08 7.91 -4.39
CA LEU A 145 -8.22 7.78 -5.84
C LEU A 145 -6.98 7.07 -6.39
N PHE A 146 -7.18 5.98 -7.12
CA PHE A 146 -6.11 5.21 -7.72
C PHE A 146 -5.95 5.50 -9.21
N ASN A 147 -4.72 5.42 -9.71
CA ASN A 147 -4.45 5.53 -11.15
C ASN A 147 -5.21 4.44 -11.91
N ALA A 148 -5.85 4.80 -13.03
CA ALA A 148 -6.66 3.87 -13.82
C ALA A 148 -5.82 2.76 -14.47
N THR A 149 -4.54 3.05 -14.76
CA THR A 149 -3.61 2.10 -15.37
C THR A 149 -2.69 1.54 -14.30
N PRO A 150 -2.63 0.21 -14.10
CA PRO A 150 -1.67 -0.39 -13.19
C PRO A 150 -0.25 -0.20 -13.72
N GLN A 151 0.71 -0.14 -12.81
CA GLN A 151 2.12 -0.23 -13.11
C GLN A 151 2.58 -1.67 -12.90
N SER A 152 3.37 -2.18 -13.84
CA SER A 152 4.01 -3.49 -13.73
C SER A 152 5.52 -3.34 -13.79
N ALA A 153 6.22 -4.01 -12.88
CA ALA A 153 7.67 -4.18 -12.89
C ALA A 153 8.07 -5.60 -13.29
N ALA A 154 7.18 -6.34 -13.97
CA ALA A 154 7.42 -7.73 -14.39
C ALA A 154 8.72 -7.90 -15.18
N GLU A 155 9.06 -6.95 -16.04
CA GLU A 155 10.31 -6.95 -16.83
C GLU A 155 11.58 -6.89 -15.97
N ALA A 156 11.51 -6.37 -14.74
CA ALA A 156 12.64 -6.32 -13.82
C ALA A 156 12.85 -7.61 -13.03
N ILE A 157 11.86 -8.53 -13.01
CA ILE A 157 11.90 -9.76 -12.20
C ILE A 157 13.15 -10.61 -12.47
N PRO A 158 13.56 -10.89 -13.72
CA PRO A 158 14.76 -11.70 -13.96
C PRO A 158 16.02 -11.09 -13.34
N ALA A 159 16.18 -9.76 -13.42
CA ALA A 159 17.30 -9.06 -12.82
C ALA A 159 17.22 -9.07 -11.28
N LEU A 160 16.04 -8.87 -10.70
CA LEU A 160 15.83 -8.91 -9.26
C LEU A 160 16.10 -10.32 -8.69
N LEU A 161 15.65 -11.37 -9.39
CA LEU A 161 15.93 -12.76 -9.05
C LEU A 161 17.44 -13.06 -9.11
N ALA A 162 18.13 -12.60 -10.15
CA ALA A 162 19.58 -12.75 -10.29
C ALA A 162 20.36 -12.06 -9.15
N ASN A 163 19.83 -10.96 -8.60
CA ASN A 163 20.39 -10.25 -7.44
C ASN A 163 19.89 -10.77 -6.09
N GLY A 164 19.21 -11.92 -6.06
CA GLY A 164 18.85 -12.60 -4.82
C GLY A 164 17.51 -12.20 -4.20
N ILE A 165 16.74 -11.29 -4.81
CA ILE A 165 15.38 -10.95 -4.34
C ILE A 165 14.47 -12.17 -4.51
N ARG A 166 13.67 -12.46 -3.48
CA ARG A 166 12.75 -13.61 -3.47
C ARG A 166 11.34 -13.24 -3.07
N ASP A 167 11.13 -12.09 -2.43
CA ASP A 167 9.83 -11.62 -2.02
C ASP A 167 9.30 -10.57 -3.01
N PHE A 168 8.27 -10.96 -3.75
CA PHE A 168 7.55 -10.11 -4.68
C PHE A 168 6.09 -9.99 -4.25
N ARG A 169 5.51 -8.80 -4.38
CA ARG A 169 4.11 -8.54 -4.06
C ARG A 169 3.33 -8.11 -5.29
N ILE A 170 2.14 -8.65 -5.45
CA ILE A 170 1.15 -8.23 -6.45
C ILE A 170 0.01 -7.58 -5.67
N GLU A 171 -0.25 -6.30 -5.95
CA GLU A 171 -1.35 -5.55 -5.37
C GLU A 171 -2.47 -5.40 -6.39
N LEU A 172 -3.51 -6.21 -6.22
CA LEU A 172 -4.73 -6.12 -7.02
C LEU A 172 -5.69 -5.14 -6.35
N LEU A 173 -6.43 -4.39 -7.17
CA LEU A 173 -7.44 -3.46 -6.71
C LEU A 173 -8.83 -3.84 -7.21
N SER A 174 -9.07 -3.64 -8.50
CA SER A 174 -10.29 -4.05 -9.19
C SER A 174 -9.96 -4.74 -10.52
N ASP A 175 -8.75 -5.28 -10.60
CA ASP A 175 -8.23 -6.03 -11.74
C ASP A 175 -9.07 -7.29 -11.94
N ASN A 176 -9.53 -7.50 -13.18
CA ASN A 176 -10.24 -8.73 -13.56
C ASN A 176 -9.26 -9.81 -14.05
N GLU A 177 -9.75 -11.04 -14.23
CA GLU A 177 -8.93 -12.18 -14.68
C GLU A 177 -8.16 -11.88 -15.97
N GLU A 178 -8.79 -11.24 -16.95
CA GLU A 178 -8.15 -10.90 -18.23
C GLU A 178 -7.02 -9.86 -18.09
N GLN A 179 -7.10 -8.99 -17.09
CA GLN A 179 -6.05 -8.02 -16.77
C GLN A 179 -4.88 -8.65 -16.02
N ILE A 180 -5.13 -9.72 -15.25
CA ILE A 180 -4.11 -10.44 -14.48
C ILE A 180 -3.31 -11.42 -15.36
N ASP A 181 -3.95 -12.00 -16.38
CA ASP A 181 -3.32 -12.98 -17.29
C ASP A 181 -2.30 -12.37 -18.28
N ARG A 182 -2.10 -11.04 -18.26
CA ARG A 182 -1.21 -10.30 -19.18
C ARG A 182 0.08 -9.87 -18.50
#